data_AF-A0A8T3TPN7-F1
#
_entry.id   AF-A0A8T3TPN7-F1
#
_cell.length_a   1.000
_cell.length_b   1.000
_cell.length_c   1.000
_cell.angle_alpha   90.00
_cell.angle_beta   90.00
_cell.angle_gamma   90.00
#
_symmetry.space_group_name_H-M   'P 1'
#
loop_
_entity.id
_entity.type
_entity.pdbx_description
1 polymer ?
#
loop_
_entity_poly.entity_id
_entity_poly.type
_entity_poly.pdbx_seq_one_letter_code
_entity_poly.pdbx_strand_id
1 'polypeptide(L)'
;RQIASCLGAIAGALSAMGHYEVAARLFGASEAHHERIAFPFVTETFAFQRALGLPEPWASMHPECEVADALRRTLLERTAALRAVTLNAELASAWWAEGRVLTLDEAVALALAAEPISPPIKAAGGLSARELEVLRLLAEGASNRAIADSLSLSERTVERHVTHILTKLDCETRTAAAIWSVRHGLA
;
A
#
# COMPACT_ATOMS: atom_id res chain seq x y z
N ARG A 1 9.57 17.68 -18.20
CA ARG A 1 8.29 17.90 -17.48
C ARG A 1 7.53 16.59 -17.26
N GLN A 2 6.96 15.96 -18.30
CA GLN A 2 6.14 14.76 -18.16
C GLN A 2 6.86 13.59 -17.46
N ILE A 3 8.12 13.32 -17.82
CA ILE A 3 8.91 12.24 -17.20
C ILE A 3 9.10 12.48 -15.70
N ALA A 4 9.43 13.71 -15.28
CA ALA A 4 9.61 14.02 -13.87
C ALA A 4 8.31 13.82 -13.08
N SER A 5 7.15 14.20 -13.64
CA SER A 5 5.85 13.94 -13.02
C SER A 5 5.53 12.44 -12.93
N CYS A 6 5.88 11.66 -13.96
CA CYS A 6 5.75 10.21 -13.95
C CYS A 6 6.60 9.56 -12.84
N LEU A 7 7.83 10.01 -12.63
CA LEU A 7 8.69 9.51 -11.54
C LEU A 7 8.03 9.67 -10.17
N GLY A 8 7.44 10.83 -9.90
CA GLY A 8 6.71 11.05 -8.65
C GLY A 8 5.49 10.14 -8.50
N ALA A 9 4.71 9.94 -9.56
CA ALA A 9 3.56 9.03 -9.52
C ALA A 9 3.98 7.57 -9.28
N ILE A 10 5.07 7.13 -9.90
CA ILE A 10 5.66 5.80 -9.69
C ILE A 10 6.16 5.67 -8.24
N ALA A 11 6.83 6.69 -7.72
CA ALA A 11 7.28 6.73 -6.32
C ALA A 11 6.10 6.58 -5.34
N GLY A 12 4.97 7.26 -5.60
CA GLY A 12 3.74 7.11 -4.82
C GLY A 12 3.19 5.69 -4.84
N ALA A 13 3.15 5.04 -6.01
CA ALA A 13 2.72 3.65 -6.13
C ALA A 13 3.66 2.68 -5.39
N LEU A 14 4.97 2.83 -5.57
CA LEU A 14 5.99 2.01 -4.93
C LEU A 14 5.95 2.13 -3.39
N SER A 15 5.72 3.34 -2.88
CA SER A 15 5.50 3.59 -1.46
C SER A 15 4.29 2.82 -0.92
N ALA A 16 3.16 2.84 -1.65
CA ALA A 16 1.96 2.08 -1.28
C ALA A 16 2.18 0.55 -1.33
N MET A 17 3.15 0.08 -2.12
CA MET A 17 3.49 -1.33 -2.29
C MET A 17 4.60 -1.82 -1.35
N GLY A 18 5.18 -0.96 -0.50
CA GLY A 18 6.22 -1.37 0.43
C GLY A 18 7.67 -1.06 0.00
N HIS A 19 7.87 -0.46 -1.18
CA HIS A 19 9.20 -0.17 -1.73
C HIS A 19 9.70 1.20 -1.29
N TYR A 20 9.84 1.39 0.02
CA TYR A 20 10.16 2.69 0.63
C TYR A 20 11.50 3.29 0.18
N GLU A 21 12.53 2.46 0.09
CA GLU A 21 13.87 2.88 -0.37
C GLU A 21 13.83 3.41 -1.81
N VAL A 22 13.23 2.63 -2.71
CA VAL A 22 13.12 3.00 -4.12
C VAL A 22 12.21 4.23 -4.28
N ALA A 23 11.09 4.27 -3.56
CA ALA A 23 10.17 5.41 -3.57
C ALA A 23 10.86 6.70 -3.12
N ALA A 24 11.64 6.66 -2.03
CA ALA A 24 12.38 7.81 -1.52
C ALA A 24 13.35 8.36 -2.57
N ARG A 25 14.13 7.48 -3.21
CA ARG A 25 15.06 7.85 -4.29
C ARG A 25 14.34 8.47 -5.49
N LEU A 26 13.21 7.89 -5.91
CA LEU A 26 12.44 8.42 -7.05
C LEU A 26 11.77 9.75 -6.75
N PHE A 27 11.34 9.99 -5.51
CA PHE A 27 10.88 11.31 -5.08
C PHE A 27 11.99 12.35 -5.16
N GLY A 28 13.18 12.04 -4.65
CA GLY A 28 14.34 12.92 -4.72
C GLY A 28 14.75 13.26 -6.16
N ALA A 29 14.77 12.25 -7.04
CA ALA A 29 15.05 12.44 -8.46
C ALA A 29 13.98 13.32 -9.12
N SER A 30 12.70 13.04 -8.88
CA SER A 30 11.58 13.80 -9.44
C SER A 30 11.67 15.28 -9.06
N GLU A 31 11.92 15.59 -7.80
CA GLU A 31 12.05 16.95 -7.28
C GLU A 31 13.23 17.70 -7.90
N ALA A 32 14.43 17.09 -7.88
CA ALA A 32 15.61 17.69 -8.51
C ALA A 32 15.41 17.98 -10.00
N HIS A 33 14.68 17.11 -10.71
CA HIS A 33 14.35 17.33 -12.11
C HIS A 33 13.32 18.44 -12.34
N HIS A 34 12.36 18.62 -11.43
CA HIS A 34 11.41 19.72 -11.47
C HIS A 34 12.09 21.08 -11.21
N GLU A 35 12.98 21.14 -10.22
CA GLU A 35 13.81 22.33 -9.92
C GLU A 35 14.65 22.73 -11.14
N ARG A 36 15.35 21.78 -11.77
CA ARG A 36 16.19 22.02 -12.95
C ARG A 36 15.43 22.61 -14.14
N ILE A 37 14.16 22.28 -14.30
CA ILE A 37 13.32 22.78 -15.41
C ILE A 37 12.46 23.98 -15.00
N ALA A 38 12.69 24.56 -13.81
CA ALA A 38 11.93 25.66 -13.23
C ALA A 38 10.40 25.44 -13.31
N PHE A 39 9.96 24.19 -13.18
CA PHE A 39 8.55 23.83 -13.18
C PHE A 39 8.13 23.56 -11.73
N PRO A 40 7.11 24.25 -11.19
CA PRO A 40 6.70 24.05 -9.82
C PRO A 40 6.37 22.58 -9.60
N PHE A 41 7.08 21.95 -8.66
CA PHE A 41 6.69 20.66 -8.13
C PHE A 41 5.44 20.91 -7.28
N VAL A 42 4.26 20.83 -7.90
CA VAL A 42 3.01 21.19 -7.21
C VAL A 42 2.85 20.26 -6.01
N THR A 43 2.97 20.88 -4.85
CA THR A 43 3.08 20.27 -3.52
C THR A 43 1.87 19.42 -3.16
N GLU A 44 0.69 19.66 -3.75
CA GLU A 44 -0.57 18.99 -3.40
C GLU A 44 -0.62 17.50 -3.76
N THR A 45 -0.17 17.09 -4.95
CA THR A 45 -0.23 15.66 -5.35
C THR A 45 0.81 14.81 -4.60
N PHE A 46 1.94 15.42 -4.26
CA PHE A 46 3.06 14.70 -3.64
C PHE A 46 3.13 14.86 -2.13
N ALA A 47 2.57 15.91 -1.52
CA ALA A 47 2.51 16.04 -0.05
C ALA A 47 1.69 14.90 0.57
N PHE A 48 0.56 14.54 -0.05
CA PHE A 48 -0.27 13.42 0.40
C PHE A 48 0.45 12.06 0.26
N GLN A 49 1.15 11.83 -0.85
CA GLN A 49 1.92 10.61 -1.09
C GLN A 49 3.19 10.51 -0.22
N ARG A 50 3.80 11.65 0.14
CA ARG A 50 4.92 11.77 1.09
C ARG A 50 4.47 11.49 2.52
N ALA A 51 3.31 12.02 2.92
CA ALA A 51 2.73 11.85 4.24
C ALA A 51 2.34 10.40 4.56
N LEU A 52 2.00 9.56 3.57
CA LEU A 52 1.57 8.18 3.80
C LEU A 52 2.70 7.13 3.70
N GLY A 53 3.93 7.54 3.34
CA GLY A 53 4.98 6.61 2.90
C GLY A 53 6.27 6.55 3.71
N LEU A 54 6.84 7.69 4.11
CA LEU A 54 8.24 7.74 4.59
C LEU A 54 8.41 8.60 5.85
N PRO A 55 9.23 8.18 6.84
CA PRO A 55 9.46 8.94 8.07
C PRO A 55 10.28 10.23 7.84
N GLU A 56 9.85 11.31 8.51
CA GLU A 56 10.11 12.72 8.23
C GLU A 56 11.41 13.27 8.85
N PRO A 57 12.23 14.02 8.08
CA PRO A 57 12.73 15.31 8.57
C PRO A 57 12.49 16.50 7.61
N TRP A 58 11.83 16.30 6.47
CA TRP A 58 11.57 17.35 5.47
C TRP A 58 10.36 18.25 5.78
N ALA A 59 9.47 17.88 6.71
CA ALA A 59 8.45 18.77 7.26
C ALA A 59 9.02 20.12 7.75
N SER A 60 10.29 20.13 8.20
CA SER A 60 10.99 21.36 8.60
C SER A 60 11.20 22.38 7.47
N MET A 61 11.10 21.95 6.21
CA MET A 61 11.31 22.79 5.02
C MET A 61 9.99 23.27 4.37
N HIS A 62 8.83 22.71 4.74
CA HIS A 62 7.55 23.01 4.10
C HIS A 62 6.40 23.13 5.12
N PRO A 63 6.10 24.34 5.62
CA PRO A 63 5.08 24.58 6.65
C PRO A 63 3.64 24.22 6.22
N GLU A 64 3.38 24.09 4.92
CA GLU A 64 2.07 23.70 4.35
C GLU A 64 1.66 22.23 4.70
N CYS A 65 2.56 21.43 5.28
CA CYS A 65 2.36 19.99 5.49
C CYS A 65 1.72 19.62 6.84
N GLU A 66 1.37 20.57 7.71
CA GLU A 66 0.86 20.30 9.07
C GLU A 66 -0.37 19.36 9.11
N VAL A 67 -1.30 19.51 8.17
CA VAL A 67 -2.51 18.68 8.08
C VAL A 67 -2.16 17.24 7.67
N ALA A 68 -1.20 17.08 6.75
CA ALA A 68 -0.73 15.79 6.29
C ALA A 68 -0.03 15.01 7.41
N ASP A 69 0.77 15.72 8.22
CA ASP A 69 1.45 15.15 9.39
C ASP A 69 0.49 14.71 10.48
N ALA A 70 -0.54 15.52 10.75
CA ALA A 70 -1.60 15.16 11.69
C ALA A 70 -2.37 13.93 11.21
N LEU A 71 -2.70 13.86 9.92
CA LEU A 71 -3.38 12.70 9.32
C LEU A 71 -2.52 11.44 9.40
N ARG A 72 -1.23 11.53 9.04
CA ARG A 72 -0.27 10.42 9.13
C ARG A 72 -0.18 9.88 10.56
N ARG A 73 0.08 10.75 11.54
CA ARG A 73 0.18 10.34 12.95
C ARG A 73 -1.07 9.59 13.38
N THR A 74 -2.23 10.13 13.07
CA THR A 74 -3.53 9.51 13.36
C THR A 74 -3.68 8.13 12.69
N LEU A 75 -3.25 8.00 11.43
CA LEU A 75 -3.29 6.71 10.72
C LEU A 75 -2.31 5.69 11.32
N LEU A 76 -1.07 6.09 11.61
CA LEU A 76 -0.05 5.23 12.24
C LEU A 76 -0.43 4.78 13.66
N GLU A 77 -1.10 5.65 14.42
CA GLU A 77 -1.64 5.31 15.74
C GLU A 77 -2.77 4.28 15.65
N ARG A 78 -3.60 4.37 14.60
CA ARG A 78 -4.78 3.50 14.40
C ARG A 78 -4.49 2.19 13.69
N THR A 79 -3.35 2.06 13.00
CA THR A 79 -3.03 0.87 12.21
C THR A 79 -1.68 0.27 12.59
N ALA A 80 -1.71 -0.81 13.37
CA ALA A 80 -0.52 -1.56 13.76
C ALA A 80 0.30 -2.07 12.56
N ALA A 81 -0.35 -2.33 11.41
CA ALA A 81 0.30 -2.76 10.17
C ALA A 81 1.15 -1.67 9.50
N LEU A 82 0.81 -0.39 9.68
CA LEU A 82 1.63 0.71 9.16
C LEU A 82 2.87 0.98 10.04
N ARG A 83 2.85 0.59 11.32
CA ARG A 83 3.99 0.80 12.26
C ARG A 83 5.28 0.08 11.87
N ALA A 84 5.20 -1.10 11.24
CA ALA A 84 6.36 -1.95 10.98
C ALA A 84 7.30 -1.42 9.87
N VAL A 85 6.80 -0.49 9.06
CA VAL A 85 7.44 0.03 7.86
C VAL A 85 8.12 1.39 8.11
N THR A 86 7.55 2.18 9.00
CA THR A 86 7.76 3.64 9.08
C THR A 86 8.86 4.11 10.03
N LEU A 87 9.81 3.27 10.45
CA LEU A 87 10.55 3.55 11.70
C LEU A 87 11.91 4.28 11.60
N ASN A 88 12.45 4.62 10.43
CA ASN A 88 13.73 5.36 10.39
C ASN A 88 13.74 6.55 9.43
N ALA A 89 13.44 7.73 9.97
CA ALA A 89 13.44 9.01 9.27
C ALA A 89 14.79 9.36 8.63
N GLU A 90 15.88 8.97 9.28
CA GLU A 90 17.23 9.26 8.82
C GLU A 90 17.55 8.44 7.55
N LEU A 91 17.15 7.16 7.51
CA LEU A 91 17.32 6.32 6.32
C LEU A 91 16.49 6.82 5.14
N ALA A 92 15.23 7.20 5.37
CA ALA A 92 14.38 7.76 4.33
C ALA A 92 14.99 9.04 3.71
N SER A 93 15.61 9.86 4.56
CA SER A 93 16.28 11.10 4.14
C SER A 93 17.54 10.85 3.34
N ALA A 94 18.34 9.86 3.76
CA ALA A 94 19.52 9.43 3.04
C ALA A 94 19.15 8.95 1.64
N TRP A 95 18.14 8.08 1.51
CA TRP A 95 17.67 7.59 0.21
C TRP A 95 17.10 8.69 -0.67
N TRP A 96 16.36 9.65 -0.11
CA TRP A 96 15.90 10.81 -0.89
C TRP A 96 17.07 11.66 -1.40
N ALA A 97 18.08 11.90 -0.55
CA ALA A 97 19.28 12.66 -0.92
C ALA A 97 20.08 11.94 -2.01
N GLU A 98 20.20 10.61 -1.93
CA GLU A 98 20.75 9.76 -3.00
C GLU A 98 19.93 9.89 -4.30
N GLY A 99 18.60 9.94 -4.19
CA GLY A 99 17.69 10.14 -5.32
C GLY A 99 17.92 11.45 -6.07
N ARG A 100 18.15 12.54 -5.33
CA ARG A 100 18.35 13.89 -5.90
C ARG A 100 19.54 13.99 -6.85
N VAL A 101 20.56 13.16 -6.64
CA VAL A 101 21.77 13.17 -7.48
C VAL A 101 21.64 12.28 -8.70
N LEU A 102 20.56 11.50 -8.83
CA LEU A 102 20.31 10.67 -10.00
C LEU A 102 20.07 11.54 -11.25
N THR A 103 20.60 11.05 -12.36
CA THR A 103 20.17 11.45 -13.69
C THR A 103 18.80 10.87 -14.02
N LEU A 104 18.19 11.38 -15.09
CA LEU A 104 16.86 10.92 -15.49
C LEU A 104 16.88 9.44 -15.90
N ASP A 105 17.93 9.01 -16.59
CA ASP A 105 18.09 7.63 -17.05
C ASP A 105 18.32 6.68 -15.87
N GLU A 106 19.10 7.08 -14.87
CA GLU A 106 19.29 6.31 -13.64
C GLU A 106 17.99 6.20 -12.83
N ALA A 107 17.22 7.29 -12.72
CA ALA A 107 15.92 7.27 -12.05
C ALA A 107 14.90 6.38 -12.78
N VAL A 108 14.88 6.41 -14.11
CA VAL A 108 14.04 5.51 -14.92
C VAL A 108 14.49 4.05 -14.78
N ALA A 109 15.79 3.78 -14.83
CA ALA A 109 16.32 2.43 -14.63
C ALA A 109 15.99 1.89 -13.24
N LEU A 110 16.11 2.72 -12.20
CA LEU A 110 15.74 2.38 -10.83
C LEU A 110 14.24 2.06 -10.72
N ALA A 111 13.38 2.84 -11.37
CA ALA A 111 11.94 2.60 -11.41
C ALA A 111 11.57 1.29 -12.13
N LEU A 112 12.27 0.96 -13.21
CA LEU A 112 12.06 -0.27 -13.98
C LEU A 112 12.63 -1.52 -13.28
N ALA A 113 13.71 -1.36 -12.51
CA ALA A 113 14.33 -2.42 -11.73
C ALA A 113 13.56 -2.74 -10.45
N ALA A 114 12.71 -1.82 -9.99
CA ALA A 114 11.76 -2.11 -8.93
C ALA A 114 10.82 -3.21 -9.44
N GLU A 115 10.96 -4.43 -8.91
CA GLU A 115 10.04 -5.50 -9.25
C GLU A 115 8.62 -5.00 -9.02
N PRO A 116 7.70 -5.16 -9.99
CA PRO A 116 6.30 -4.95 -9.70
C PRO A 116 5.91 -6.00 -8.65
N ILE A 117 5.88 -5.60 -7.38
CA ILE A 117 4.98 -6.25 -6.45
C ILE A 117 3.61 -5.93 -7.06
N SER A 118 3.07 -6.89 -7.79
CA SER A 118 1.64 -6.92 -8.12
C SER A 118 0.96 -6.40 -6.86
N PRO A 119 0.21 -5.26 -6.92
CA PRO A 119 -0.36 -4.67 -5.71
C PRO A 119 -0.95 -5.83 -4.94
N PRO A 120 -0.72 -5.98 -3.63
CA PRO A 120 -1.28 -7.10 -2.92
C PRO A 120 -2.80 -6.94 -2.90
N ILE A 121 -3.44 -7.34 -4.00
CA ILE A 121 -4.64 -8.14 -4.00
C ILE A 121 -4.22 -9.60 -3.71
N LYS A 122 -3.16 -9.82 -2.93
CA LYS A 122 -3.28 -10.81 -1.87
C LYS A 122 -4.30 -10.21 -0.91
N ALA A 123 -5.58 -10.46 -1.19
CA ALA A 123 -6.63 -10.18 -0.23
C ALA A 123 -6.16 -10.77 1.11
N ALA A 124 -6.33 -9.98 2.16
CA ALA A 124 -5.82 -10.24 3.50
C ALA A 124 -5.71 -11.75 3.81
N GLY A 125 -4.51 -12.23 4.14
CA GLY A 125 -4.25 -13.66 4.38
C GLY A 125 -3.98 -14.51 3.13
N GLY A 126 -3.70 -13.91 1.96
CA GLY A 126 -3.37 -14.66 0.74
C GLY A 126 -4.59 -15.24 0.01
N LEU A 127 -5.77 -14.68 0.28
CA LEU A 127 -7.02 -15.07 -0.37
C LEU A 127 -7.11 -14.51 -1.78
N SER A 128 -7.78 -15.24 -2.66
CA SER A 128 -8.22 -14.75 -3.97
C SER A 128 -9.47 -13.88 -3.82
N ALA A 129 -9.81 -13.11 -4.86
CA ALA A 129 -11.02 -12.28 -4.87
C ALA A 129 -12.29 -13.10 -4.58
N ARG A 130 -12.40 -14.31 -5.16
CA ARG A 130 -13.56 -15.18 -4.94
C ARG A 130 -13.61 -15.74 -3.52
N GLU A 131 -12.47 -16.10 -2.93
CA GLU A 131 -12.41 -16.55 -1.54
C GLU A 131 -12.77 -15.42 -0.57
N LEU A 132 -12.45 -14.17 -0.90
CA LEU A 132 -12.85 -13.00 -0.11
C LEU A 132 -14.37 -12.77 -0.14
N GLU A 133 -15.02 -12.92 -1.30
CA GLU A 133 -16.48 -12.87 -1.42
C GLU A 133 -17.16 -13.95 -0.55
N VAL A 134 -16.64 -15.18 -0.58
CA VAL A 134 -17.12 -16.28 0.26
C VAL A 134 -16.92 -15.97 1.75
N LEU A 135 -15.74 -15.44 2.13
CA LEU A 135 -15.43 -15.10 3.53
C LEU A 135 -16.37 -14.02 4.09
N ARG A 136 -16.75 -13.01 3.29
CA ARG A 136 -17.70 -11.95 3.69
C ARG A 136 -19.06 -12.53 4.05
N LEU A 137 -19.64 -13.30 3.14
CA LEU A 137 -20.94 -13.94 3.36
C LEU A 137 -20.87 -14.93 4.54
N LEU A 138 -19.74 -15.60 4.71
CA LEU A 138 -19.51 -16.48 5.86
C LEU A 138 -19.50 -15.69 7.18
N ALA A 139 -18.91 -14.49 7.20
CA ALA A 139 -18.89 -13.58 8.35
C ALA A 139 -20.28 -13.03 8.71
N GLU A 140 -21.15 -12.87 7.72
CA GLU A 140 -22.58 -12.55 7.91
C GLU A 140 -23.39 -13.75 8.46
N GLY A 141 -22.77 -14.92 8.61
CA GLY A 141 -23.40 -16.14 9.12
C GLY A 141 -24.13 -16.95 8.05
N ALA A 142 -23.91 -16.67 6.76
CA ALA A 142 -24.56 -17.40 5.67
C ALA A 142 -24.18 -18.89 5.66
N SER A 143 -25.15 -19.76 5.34
CA SER A 143 -24.89 -21.19 5.11
C SER A 143 -24.20 -21.41 3.76
N ASN A 144 -23.53 -22.56 3.56
CA ASN A 144 -22.92 -22.87 2.26
C ASN A 144 -23.95 -22.83 1.12
N ARG A 145 -25.19 -23.22 1.40
CA ARG A 145 -26.32 -23.10 0.48
C ARG A 145 -26.62 -21.64 0.11
N ALA A 146 -26.76 -20.77 1.09
CA ALA A 146 -27.04 -19.35 0.85
C ALA A 146 -25.88 -18.67 0.08
N ILE A 147 -24.64 -19.02 0.40
CA ILE A 147 -23.44 -18.53 -0.32
C ILE A 147 -23.45 -19.04 -1.77
N ALA A 148 -23.78 -20.31 -1.98
CA ALA A 148 -23.86 -20.92 -3.29
C ALA A 148 -24.92 -20.23 -4.16
N ASP A 149 -26.10 -19.98 -3.60
CA ASP A 149 -27.18 -19.27 -4.28
C ASP A 149 -26.78 -17.81 -4.60
N SER A 150 -26.18 -17.08 -3.64
CA SER A 150 -25.74 -15.69 -3.83
C SER A 150 -24.63 -15.53 -4.88
N LEU A 151 -23.70 -16.48 -4.98
CA LEU A 151 -22.55 -16.41 -5.89
C LEU A 151 -22.74 -17.22 -7.18
N SER A 152 -23.92 -17.84 -7.38
CA SER A 152 -24.20 -18.75 -8.50
C SER A 152 -23.18 -19.90 -8.60
N LEU A 153 -22.88 -20.52 -7.46
CA LEU A 153 -21.97 -21.66 -7.33
C LEU A 153 -22.73 -22.92 -6.88
N SER A 154 -22.08 -24.08 -6.93
CA SER A 154 -22.59 -25.26 -6.23
C SER A 154 -22.16 -25.23 -4.76
N GLU A 155 -22.94 -25.85 -3.87
CA GLU A 155 -22.58 -26.00 -2.44
C GLU A 155 -21.21 -26.67 -2.26
N ARG A 156 -20.91 -27.67 -3.09
CA ARG A 156 -19.61 -28.36 -3.12
C ARG A 156 -18.44 -27.43 -3.49
N THR A 157 -18.69 -26.48 -4.40
CA THR A 157 -17.69 -25.46 -4.76
C THR A 157 -17.46 -24.52 -3.58
N VAL A 158 -18.52 -24.12 -2.88
CA VAL A 158 -18.42 -23.29 -1.66
C VAL A 158 -17.65 -24.01 -0.56
N GLU A 159 -17.96 -25.29 -0.29
CA GLU A 159 -17.21 -26.10 0.67
C GLU A 159 -15.72 -26.10 0.39
N ARG A 160 -15.33 -26.27 -0.88
CA ARG A 160 -13.92 -26.23 -1.29
C ARG A 160 -13.29 -24.86 -1.03
N HIS A 161 -14.00 -23.78 -1.35
CA HIS A 161 -13.52 -22.42 -1.04
C HIS A 161 -13.36 -22.23 0.47
N VAL A 162 -14.31 -22.67 1.29
CA VAL A 162 -14.21 -22.60 2.75
C VAL A 162 -13.00 -23.37 3.26
N THR A 163 -12.76 -24.61 2.79
CA THR A 163 -11.56 -25.36 3.16
C THR A 163 -10.27 -24.61 2.82
N HIS A 164 -10.17 -24.06 1.60
CA HIS A 164 -8.99 -23.28 1.20
C HIS A 164 -8.82 -22.01 2.04
N ILE A 165 -9.92 -21.32 2.38
CA ILE A 165 -9.90 -20.15 3.26
C ILE A 165 -9.36 -20.53 4.64
N LEU A 166 -9.89 -21.60 5.24
CA LEU A 166 -9.42 -22.10 6.54
C LEU A 166 -7.92 -22.40 6.53
N THR A 167 -7.44 -23.10 5.51
CA THR A 167 -6.01 -23.41 5.36
C THR A 167 -5.17 -22.14 5.19
N LYS A 168 -5.61 -21.19 4.36
CA LYS A 168 -4.85 -19.95 4.10
C LYS A 168 -4.80 -19.01 5.30
N LEU A 169 -5.87 -18.98 6.09
CA LEU A 169 -5.99 -18.12 7.28
C LEU A 169 -5.50 -18.80 8.57
N ASP A 170 -5.02 -20.04 8.48
CA ASP A 170 -4.63 -20.88 9.63
C ASP A 170 -5.76 -20.97 10.69
N CYS A 171 -6.99 -21.15 10.21
CA CYS A 171 -8.19 -21.21 11.04
C CYS A 171 -8.72 -22.65 11.07
N GLU A 172 -9.01 -23.17 12.27
CA GLU A 172 -9.54 -24.53 12.42
C GLU A 172 -11.05 -24.63 12.14
N THR A 173 -11.78 -23.52 12.29
CA THR A 173 -13.25 -23.51 12.16
C THR A 173 -13.75 -22.35 11.33
N ARG A 174 -14.92 -22.54 10.70
CA ARG A 174 -15.64 -21.46 9.99
C ARG A 174 -15.86 -20.23 10.89
N THR A 175 -16.16 -20.45 12.17
CA THR A 175 -16.38 -19.37 13.14
C THR A 175 -15.08 -18.62 13.40
N ALA A 176 -13.95 -19.31 13.51
CA ALA A 176 -12.64 -18.67 13.63
C ALA A 176 -12.34 -17.80 12.40
N ALA A 177 -12.64 -18.27 11.19
CA ALA A 177 -12.47 -17.47 9.97
C ALA A 177 -13.41 -16.25 9.91
N ALA A 178 -14.66 -16.38 10.36
CA ALA A 178 -15.59 -15.25 10.48
C ALA A 178 -15.10 -14.19 11.49
N ILE A 179 -14.60 -14.62 12.65
CA ILE A 179 -14.03 -13.70 13.64
C ILE A 179 -12.76 -13.05 13.08
N TRP A 180 -11.95 -13.81 12.35
CA TRP A 180 -10.77 -13.31 11.69
C TRP A 180 -11.12 -12.20 10.69
N SER A 181 -12.15 -12.37 9.84
CA SER A 181 -12.54 -11.34 8.87
C SER A 181 -13.00 -10.05 9.56
N VAL A 182 -13.80 -10.14 10.63
CA VAL A 182 -14.23 -8.98 11.42
C VAL A 182 -13.04 -8.24 12.04
N ARG A 183 -12.10 -8.97 12.65
CA ARG A 183 -10.88 -8.38 13.25
C ARG A 183 -10.00 -7.64 12.25
N HIS A 184 -10.03 -8.07 11.00
CA HIS A 184 -9.22 -7.48 9.91
C HIS A 184 -10.02 -6.50 9.05
N GLY A 185 -11.27 -6.16 9.41
CA GLY A 185 -12.09 -5.17 8.71
C GLY A 185 -12.57 -5.62 7.33
N LEU A 186 -12.81 -6.92 7.17
CA LEU A 186 -13.16 -7.56 5.89
C LEU A 186 -14.59 -8.09 5.85
N ALA A 187 -15.32 -7.98 6.96
CA ALA A 187 -16.73 -8.29 7.08
C ALA A 187 -17.58 -7.08 6.70
#